data_AF-A0A2M8FEU2-F1
#
_entry.id   AF-A0A2M8FEU2-F1
#
_cell.length_a   1.000
_cell.length_b   1.000
_cell.length_c   1.000
_cell.angle_alpha   90.00
_cell.angle_beta   90.00
_cell.angle_gamma   90.00
#
_symmetry.space_group_name_H-M   'P 1'
#
loop_
_entity.id
_entity.type
_entity.pdbx_description
1 polymer ?
#
loop_
_entity_poly.entity_id
_entity_poly.type
_entity_poly.pdbx_seq_one_letter_code
_entity_poly.pdbx_strand_id
1 'polypeptide(L)'
;DEKDCEGVGGFKIDLSTWSGFKTEPDSLHIWQSKDDPFVPTHHSERFIEKYPKAILHRFTDRGHFFQSEFPELLEELQNFK
;
A
#
# COMPACT_ATOMS: atom_id res chain seq x y z
N ASP A 1 14.17 -6.22 -4.00
CA ASP A 1 14.75 -7.44 -3.40
C ASP A 1 14.60 -8.61 -4.38
N GLU A 2 15.00 -9.83 -4.02
CA GLU A 2 14.81 -11.03 -4.85
C GLU A 2 13.33 -11.41 -5.08
N LYS A 3 12.40 -10.79 -4.33
CA LYS A 3 10.95 -11.00 -4.44
C LYS A 3 10.26 -9.93 -5.29
N ASP A 4 10.97 -8.91 -5.75
CA ASP A 4 10.38 -7.89 -6.63
C ASP A 4 10.15 -8.49 -8.00
N CYS A 5 8.90 -8.45 -8.43
CA CYS A 5 8.48 -8.90 -9.75
C CYS A 5 9.07 -8.02 -10.86
N GLU A 6 9.47 -8.64 -11.97
CA GLU A 6 9.92 -7.90 -13.16
C GLU A 6 8.72 -7.24 -13.85
N GLY A 7 8.87 -5.99 -14.30
CA GLY A 7 7.86 -5.29 -15.12
C GLY A 7 7.03 -4.20 -14.42
N VAL A 8 7.11 -4.05 -13.10
CA VAL A 8 6.36 -3.03 -12.34
C VAL A 8 7.12 -1.70 -12.23
N GLY A 9 7.22 -0.96 -13.34
CA GLY A 9 7.45 0.49 -13.37
C GLY A 9 8.68 1.07 -12.63
N GLY A 10 9.61 0.26 -12.12
CA GLY A 10 10.77 0.74 -11.37
C GLY A 10 10.49 1.21 -9.93
N PHE A 11 9.25 1.10 -9.43
CA PHE A 11 8.91 1.40 -8.03
C PHE A 11 9.32 0.24 -7.11
N LYS A 12 10.62 -0.06 -7.08
CA LYS A 12 11.21 -1.07 -6.21
C LYS A 12 11.67 -0.40 -4.93
N ILE A 13 10.89 -0.53 -3.86
CA ILE A 13 11.37 -0.21 -2.51
C ILE A 13 12.06 -1.45 -1.97
N ASP A 14 13.36 -1.33 -1.71
CA ASP A 14 14.08 -2.35 -0.97
C ASP A 14 13.85 -2.17 0.53
N LEU A 15 12.85 -2.89 1.05
CA LEU A 15 12.51 -2.89 2.48
C LEU A 15 13.64 -3.44 3.37
N SER A 16 14.65 -4.12 2.80
CA SER A 16 15.81 -4.58 3.57
C SER A 16 16.74 -3.42 3.95
N THR A 17 16.85 -2.40 3.08
CA THR A 17 17.68 -1.20 3.31
C THR A 17 16.89 -0.02 3.84
N TRP A 18 15.56 -0.08 3.84
CA TRP A 18 14.71 0.95 4.41
C TRP A 18 14.89 1.08 5.93
N SER A 19 15.30 2.26 6.37
CA SER A 19 15.52 2.62 7.79
C SER A 19 14.30 3.20 8.49
N GLY A 20 13.14 3.23 7.83
CA GLY A 20 11.92 3.83 8.36
C GLY A 20 11.66 5.25 7.83
N PHE A 21 10.67 5.92 8.42
CA PHE A 21 10.38 7.31 8.12
C PHE A 21 11.31 8.25 8.87
N LYS A 22 11.71 9.37 8.25
CA LYS A 22 12.49 10.42 8.92
C LYS A 22 11.72 11.03 10.10
N THR A 23 10.41 11.15 9.95
CA THR A 23 9.45 11.56 10.98
C THR A 23 8.31 10.58 10.95
N GLU A 24 7.97 10.01 12.10
CA GLU A 24 6.91 9.00 12.19
C GLU A 24 5.56 9.62 11.77
N PRO A 25 4.83 9.01 10.83
CA PRO A 25 3.49 9.48 10.48
C PRO A 25 2.51 9.17 11.61
N ASP A 26 1.59 10.11 11.88
CA ASP A 26 0.52 9.91 12.85
C ASP A 26 -0.42 8.77 12.44
N SER A 27 -0.67 8.64 11.14
CA SER A 27 -1.32 7.47 10.55
C SER A 27 -0.78 7.18 9.15
N LEU A 28 -0.65 5.89 8.81
CA LEU A 28 -0.20 5.43 7.50
C LEU A 28 -1.18 4.39 6.96
N HIS A 29 -1.80 4.70 5.83
CA HIS A 29 -2.81 3.84 5.19
C HIS A 29 -2.26 3.32 3.86
N ILE A 30 -2.38 2.01 3.65
CA ILE A 30 -2.00 1.33 2.42
C ILE A 30 -3.26 0.73 1.82
N TRP A 31 -3.48 0.96 0.54
CA TRP A 31 -4.66 0.50 -0.18
C TRP A 31 -4.22 -0.48 -1.26
N GLN A 32 -4.75 -1.69 -1.22
CA GLN A 32 -4.39 -2.74 -2.17
C GLN A 32 -5.65 -3.49 -2.59
N SER A 33 -5.83 -3.66 -3.89
CA SER A 33 -6.82 -4.60 -4.42
C SER A 33 -6.18 -5.89 -4.91
N LYS A 34 -6.85 -7.02 -4.70
CA LYS A 34 -6.36 -8.33 -5.16
C LYS A 34 -6.40 -8.48 -6.69
N ASP A 35 -7.32 -7.78 -7.34
CA ASP A 35 -7.51 -7.76 -8.79
C ASP A 35 -6.72 -6.63 -9.49
N ASP A 36 -5.79 -5.97 -8.79
CA ASP A 36 -4.85 -5.02 -9.40
C ASP A 36 -3.92 -5.76 -10.39
N PRO A 37 -3.97 -5.44 -11.70
CA PRO A 37 -3.17 -6.14 -12.71
C PRO A 37 -1.71 -5.67 -12.74
N PHE A 38 -1.37 -4.60 -12.03
CA PHE A 38 -0.04 -4.00 -12.03
C PHE A 38 0.69 -4.25 -10.73
N VAL A 39 0.05 -4.11 -9.57
CA VAL A 39 0.74 -4.19 -8.27
C VAL A 39 0.35 -5.45 -7.52
N PRO A 40 1.25 -6.43 -7.35
CA PRO A 40 0.94 -7.64 -6.61
C PRO A 40 0.72 -7.41 -5.12
N THR A 41 -0.20 -8.18 -4.53
CA THR A 41 -0.59 -8.06 -3.12
C THR A 41 0.58 -8.21 -2.14
N HIS A 42 1.57 -9.03 -2.50
CA HIS A 42 2.72 -9.30 -1.63
C HIS A 42 3.58 -8.06 -1.36
N HIS A 43 3.51 -7.01 -2.19
CA HIS A 43 4.19 -5.73 -1.90
C HIS A 43 3.63 -5.09 -0.63
N SER A 44 2.30 -5.00 -0.53
CA SER A 44 1.62 -4.45 0.64
C SER A 44 1.83 -5.32 1.89
N GLU A 45 1.86 -6.65 1.74
CA GLU A 45 2.12 -7.60 2.82
C GLU A 45 3.51 -7.42 3.41
N ARG A 46 4.54 -7.38 2.56
CA ARG A 46 5.93 -7.15 2.97
C ARG A 46 6.08 -5.80 3.69
N PHE A 47 5.39 -4.77 3.22
CA PHE A 47 5.43 -3.46 3.87
C PHE A 47 4.83 -3.53 5.27
N ILE A 48 3.67 -4.16 5.45
CA ILE A 48 3.03 -4.32 6.76
C ILE A 48 3.87 -5.17 7.72
N GLU A 49 4.53 -6.23 7.22
CA GLU A 49 5.50 -7.00 8.03
C GLU A 49 6.64 -6.12 8.56
N LYS A 50 7.12 -5.18 7.73
CA LYS A 50 8.21 -4.26 8.09
C LYS A 50 7.75 -3.09 8.97
N TYR A 51 6.53 -2.60 8.76
CA TYR A 51 5.93 -1.50 9.51
C TYR A 51 4.49 -1.87 9.95
N PRO A 52 4.33 -2.65 11.04
CA PRO A 52 3.03 -3.15 11.50
C PRO A 52 2.05 -2.09 12.00
N LYS A 53 2.50 -0.83 12.16
CA LYS A 53 1.65 0.30 12.53
C LYS A 53 0.82 0.84 11.37
N ALA A 54 1.16 0.50 10.13
CA ALA A 54 0.34 0.88 8.99
C ALA A 54 -0.98 0.09 8.97
N ILE A 55 -2.02 0.73 8.44
CA ILE A 55 -3.33 0.15 8.22
C ILE A 55 -3.41 -0.30 6.76
N LEU A 56 -3.63 -1.59 6.54
CA LEU A 56 -3.80 -2.14 5.19
C LEU A 56 -5.27 -2.36 4.87
N HIS A 57 -5.78 -1.56 3.94
CA HIS A 57 -7.10 -1.67 3.34
C HIS A 57 -7.02 -2.65 2.16
N ARG A 58 -7.70 -3.79 2.28
CA ARG A 58 -7.71 -4.85 1.25
C ARG A 58 -9.04 -4.89 0.53
N PHE A 59 -8.96 -4.88 -0.79
CA PHE A 59 -10.10 -5.01 -1.69
C PHE A 59 -9.94 -6.23 -2.57
N THR A 60 -11.05 -6.68 -3.16
CA THR A 60 -11.04 -7.80 -4.11
C THR A 60 -11.52 -7.40 -5.50
N ASP A 61 -12.02 -6.17 -5.65
CA ASP A 61 -12.82 -5.69 -6.78
C ASP A 61 -12.57 -4.21 -7.12
N ARG A 62 -11.45 -3.63 -6.63
CA ARG A 62 -11.08 -2.23 -6.87
C ARG A 62 -10.00 -2.04 -7.94
N GLY A 63 -9.47 -3.11 -8.54
CA GLY A 63 -8.41 -3.03 -9.55
C GLY A 63 -7.24 -2.13 -9.11
N HIS A 64 -6.68 -1.35 -10.05
CA HIS A 64 -5.66 -0.33 -9.75
C HIS A 64 -6.27 1.03 -9.36
N PHE A 65 -7.44 1.02 -8.72
CA PHE A 65 -8.16 2.21 -8.26
C PHE A 65 -8.46 3.28 -9.34
N PHE A 66 -8.65 2.86 -10.60
CA PHE A 66 -9.01 3.76 -11.71
C PHE A 66 -10.50 4.16 -11.73
N GLN A 67 -11.15 4.22 -10.57
CA GLN A 67 -12.54 4.70 -10.46
C GLN A 67 -12.59 6.21 -10.24
N SER A 68 -13.70 6.83 -10.64
CA SER A 68 -13.94 8.26 -10.40
C SER A 68 -14.22 8.58 -8.94
N GLU A 69 -14.61 7.59 -8.15
CA GLU A 69 -15.02 7.74 -6.76
C GLU A 69 -14.27 6.75 -5.86
N PHE A 70 -13.84 7.24 -4.70
CA PHE A 70 -13.17 6.46 -3.67
C PHE A 70 -13.74 6.80 -2.28
N PRO A 71 -14.99 6.38 -1.98
CA PRO A 71 -15.68 6.77 -0.77
C PRO A 71 -14.98 6.30 0.51
N GLU A 72 -14.29 5.16 0.49
CA GLU A 72 -13.54 4.65 1.63
C GLU A 72 -12.40 5.59 2.03
N LEU A 73 -11.70 6.20 1.06
CA LEU A 73 -10.69 7.21 1.35
C LEU A 73 -11.33 8.45 2.00
N LEU A 74 -12.49 8.88 1.52
CA LEU A 74 -13.20 10.02 2.11
C LEU A 74 -13.62 9.73 3.55
N GLU A 75 -14.09 8.52 3.84
CA GLU A 75 -14.44 8.08 5.19
C GLU A 75 -13.23 8.11 6.14
N GLU A 76 -12.07 7.59 5.70
CA GLU A 76 -10.83 7.66 6.50
C GLU A 76 -10.41 9.10 6.80
N LEU A 77 -10.49 9.99 5.81
CA LEU A 77 -10.17 11.40 6.00
C LEU A 77 -11.15 12.11 6.96
N GLN A 78 -12.43 11.72 6.97
CA GLN A 78 -13.42 12.28 7.88
C GLN A 78 -13.26 11.76 9.32
N ASN A 79 -12.77 10.53 9.47
CA ASN A 79 -12.50 9.92 10.77
C ASN A 79 -11.15 10.34 11.36
N PHE A 80 -10.24 10.88 10.54
CA PHE A 80 -8.96 11.44 10.98
C PHE A 80 -9.22 12.71 11.82
N LYS A 81 -8.81 12.68 13.09
CA LYS A 81 -9.02 13.76 14.07
C LYS A 81 -7.74 14.53 14.34
#